data_AF-A0A916MGP7-F1
#
_entry.id   AF-A0A916MGP7-F1
#
_cell.length_a   1.000
_cell.length_b   1.000
_cell.length_c   1.000
_cell.angle_alpha   90.00
_cell.angle_beta   90.00
_cell.angle_gamma   90.00
#
_symmetry.space_group_name_H-M   'P 1'
#
loop_
_entity.id
_entity.type
_entity.pdbx_description
1 polymer ?
#
loop_
_entity_poly.entity_id
_entity_poly.type
_entity_poly.pdbx_seq_one_letter_code
_entity_poly.pdbx_strand_id
1 'polypeptide(L)' 'MLRRVLALEVEHQRSATHGHVTVSIGVAAMTPELEESPQTLVALADAALYQAKSQGRNRVVVRES' A
#
# COMPACT_ATOMS: atom_id res chain seq x y z
N MET A 1 -2.51 7.93 8.81
CA MET A 1 -2.54 6.47 9.11
C MET A 1 -1.17 5.90 9.45
N LEU A 2 -0.16 5.97 8.56
CA LEU A 2 1.15 5.34 8.79
C LEU A 2 1.84 5.76 10.10
N ARG A 3 1.82 7.06 10.42
CA ARG A 3 2.38 7.59 11.67
C ARG A 3 1.76 6.96 12.92
N ARG A 4 0.48 6.56 12.88
CA ARG A 4 -0.20 5.93 14.02
C ARG A 4 0.30 4.51 14.26
N VAL A 5 0.61 3.76 13.20
CA VAL A 5 1.21 2.42 13.32
C VAL A 5 2.64 2.54 13.83
N LEU A 6 3.43 3.45 13.26
CA LEU A 6 4.82 3.67 13.68
C LEU A 6 4.91 4.12 15.14
N ALA A 7 3.98 4.95 15.61
CA ALA A 7 3.91 5.43 16.99
C ALA A 7 3.58 4.34 18.03
N LEU A 8 3.23 3.12 17.61
CA LEU A 8 3.14 1.98 18.53
C LEU A 8 4.53 1.45 18.91
N GLU A 9 5.58 1.86 18.19
CA GLU A 9 6.99 1.53 18.46
C GLU A 9 7.29 0.03 18.59
N VAL A 10 6.43 -0.81 18.02
CA VAL A 10 6.63 -2.27 18.02
C VAL A 10 7.91 -2.59 17.26
N GLU A 11 8.91 -3.13 17.96
CA GLU A 11 10.18 -3.51 17.37
C GLU A 11 9.99 -4.54 16.25
N HIS A 12 10.75 -4.35 15.17
CA HIS A 12 10.75 -5.25 14.03
C HIS A 12 12.15 -5.82 13.81
N GLN A 13 12.65 -6.56 14.81
CA GLN A 13 14.04 -7.01 14.93
C GLN A 13 14.61 -7.76 13.71
N ARG A 14 13.76 -8.42 12.92
CA ARG A 14 14.17 -9.18 11.71
C ARG A 14 13.98 -8.42 10.40
N SER A 15 13.58 -7.16 10.46
CA SER A 15 13.34 -6.35 9.28
C SER A 15 14.63 -5.78 8.72
N ALA A 16 14.89 -6.07 7.45
CA ALA A 16 15.98 -5.44 6.71
C ALA A 16 15.66 -4.00 6.26
N THR A 17 14.45 -3.47 6.54
CA THR A 17 13.99 -2.19 5.97
C THR A 17 13.69 -1.10 7.01
N HIS A 18 13.17 -1.46 8.18
CA HIS A 18 12.76 -0.51 9.22
C HIS A 18 12.90 -1.16 10.60
N GLY A 19 13.41 -0.44 11.59
CA GLY A 19 13.60 -0.95 12.96
C GLY A 19 12.31 -1.20 13.74
N HIS A 20 11.19 -0.61 13.30
CA HIS A 20 9.86 -0.81 13.88
C HIS A 20 8.85 -1.25 12.82
N VAL A 21 7.72 -1.81 13.27
CA VAL A 21 6.62 -2.22 12.40
C VAL A 21 6.05 -1.01 11.66
N THR A 22 5.91 -1.14 10.35
CA THR A 22 5.29 -0.15 9.46
C THR A 22 4.29 -0.82 8.53
N VAL A 23 3.52 -0.03 7.79
CA VAL A 23 2.58 -0.53 6.77
C VAL A 23 2.86 0.13 5.42
N SER A 24 2.70 -0.66 4.35
CA SER A 24 2.64 -0.14 2.98
C SER A 24 1.21 -0.25 2.50
N ILE A 25 0.71 0.76 1.79
CA ILE A 25 -0.70 0.86 1.42
C ILE A 25 -0.78 1.16 -0.08
N GLY A 26 -1.54 0.35 -0.81
CA GLY A 26 -1.96 0.65 -2.17
C GLY A 26 -3.38 1.19 -2.16
N VAL A 27 -3.60 2.29 -2.87
CA VAL A 27 -4.93 2.89 -3.06
C VAL A 27 -5.21 2.96 -4.55
N ALA A 28 -6.43 2.60 -4.95
CA ALA A 28 -6.89 2.81 -6.30
C ALA A 28 -8.24 3.54 -6.30
N ALA A 29 -8.42 4.38 -7.31
CA ALA A 29 -9.70 4.98 -7.67
C ALA A 29 -9.92 4.75 -9.16
N MET A 30 -11.14 4.41 -9.56
CA MET A 30 -11.49 4.31 -10.97
C MET A 30 -12.91 4.76 -11.24
N THR A 31 -13.14 5.27 -12.44
CA THR A 31 -14.50 5.44 -12.97
C THR A 31 -14.86 4.17 -13.74
N PRO A 32 -15.82 3.35 -13.27
CA PRO A 32 -16.10 2.06 -13.91
C PRO A 32 -16.75 2.26 -15.29
N GLU A 33 -16.22 1.57 -16.30
CA GLU A 33 -16.85 1.41 -17.60
C GLU A 33 -17.74 0.15 -17.65
N LEU A 34 -18.62 0.07 -18.66
CA LEU A 34 -19.63 -0.99 -18.81
C LEU A 34 -19.06 -2.42 -18.81
N GLU A 35 -17.83 -2.60 -19.25
CA GLU A 35 -17.16 -3.90 -19.35
C GLU A 35 -16.17 -4.17 -18.21
N GLU A 36 -16.02 -3.23 -17.28
CA GLU A 36 -15.05 -3.35 -16.21
C GLU A 36 -15.61 -4.07 -14.99
N SER A 37 -14.84 -5.06 -14.55
CA SER A 37 -15.14 -5.79 -13.34
C SER A 37 -14.63 -5.04 -12.09
N PRO A 38 -15.31 -5.14 -10.94
CA PRO A 38 -14.75 -4.73 -9.64
C PRO A 38 -13.37 -5.33 -9.33
N GLN A 39 -13.04 -6.50 -9.91
CA GLN A 39 -11.71 -7.08 -9.77
C GLN A 39 -10.59 -6.21 -10.38
N THR A 40 -10.90 -5.39 -11.38
CA THR A 40 -9.95 -4.43 -11.97
C THR A 40 -9.51 -3.39 -10.93
N LEU A 41 -10.46 -2.83 -10.17
CA LEU A 41 -10.15 -1.88 -9.09
C LEU A 41 -9.25 -2.50 -8.01
N VAL A 42 -9.54 -3.76 -7.63
CA VAL A 42 -8.72 -4.49 -6.66
C VAL A 42 -7.32 -4.75 -7.21
N ALA A 43 -7.21 -5.17 -8.46
CA ALA A 43 -5.92 -5.38 -9.12
C ALA A 43 -5.09 -4.09 -9.20
N LEU A 44 -5.73 -2.94 -9.45
CA LEU A 44 -5.08 -1.63 -9.42
C LEU A 44 -4.57 -1.27 -8.01
N ALA A 45 -5.37 -1.54 -6.96
CA ALA A 45 -4.97 -1.31 -5.58
C ALA A 45 -3.79 -2.21 -5.18
N ASP A 46 -3.80 -3.49 -5.60
CA ASP A 46 -2.71 -4.42 -5.37
C ASP A 46 -1.44 -4.02 -6.12
N ALA A 47 -1.56 -3.54 -7.36
CA ALA A 47 -0.43 -3.01 -8.12
C ALA A 47 0.18 -1.78 -7.42
N ALA A 48 -0.65 -0.88 -6.90
CA ALA A 48 -0.20 0.25 -6.09
C ALA A 48 0.50 -0.22 -4.79
N LEU A 49 -0.04 -1.23 -4.12
CA LEU A 49 0.56 -1.81 -2.91
C LEU A 49 1.93 -2.43 -3.20
N TYR A 50 2.05 -3.15 -4.32
CA TYR A 50 3.31 -3.74 -4.75
C TYR A 50 4.35 -2.65 -5.07
N GLN A 51 3.93 -1.57 -5.73
CA GLN A 51 4.78 -0.41 -5.98
C GLN A 51 5.21 0.27 -4.67
N ALA A 52 4.34 0.40 -3.68
CA ALA A 52 4.70 0.93 -2.36
C ALA A 52 5.79 0.06 -1.70
N LYS A 53 5.68 -1.28 -1.82
CA LYS A 53 6.68 -2.22 -1.30
C LYS A 53 8.02 -2.13 -2.02
N SER A 54 8.03 -2.00 -3.35
CA SER A 54 9.26 -1.94 -4.14
C SER A 54 10.00 -0.61 -3.98
N GLN A 55 9.27 0.49 -3.75
CA GLN A 55 9.85 1.83 -3.50
C GLN A 55 10.34 2.02 -2.05
N GLY A 56 10.60 0.94 -1.32
CA GLY A 56 11.15 1.01 0.04
C GLY A 56 10.12 0.91 1.17
N ARG A 57 8.88 0.48 0.90
CA ARG A 57 7.83 0.26 1.92
C ARG A 57 7.46 1.54 2.68
N ASN A 58 6.76 1.40 3.81
CA ASN A 58 6.31 2.47 4.73
C ASN A 58 5.77 3.71 4.01
N ARG A 59 4.91 3.50 3.01
CA ARG A 59 4.34 4.57 2.18
C ARG A 59 2.99 4.20 1.61
N VAL A 60 2.33 5.22 1.09
CA VAL A 60 1.13 5.09 0.27
C VAL A 60 1.52 5.32 -1.18
N VAL A 61 0.99 4.49 -2.07
CA VAL A 61 0.98 4.76 -3.52
C VAL A 61 -0.47 4.75 -3.98
N VAL A 62 -0.82 5.71 -4.83
CA VAL A 62 -2.15 5.86 -5.41
C VAL A 62 -2.06 5.59 -6.90
N ARG A 63 -3.05 4.89 -7.44
CA ARG A 63 -3.28 4.72 -8.88
C ARG A 63 -4.69 5.14 -9.22
N GLU A 64 -4.85 5.80 -10.36
CA GLU A 64 -6.13 6.30 -10.83
C GLU A 64 -6.31 5.88 -12.28
N SER A 65 -7.53 5.51 -12.67
CA SER A 65 -7.92 5.21 -14.05
C SER A 65 -9.31 5.74 -14.38
#